data_AF-A0A2M8TAD1-F1
#
_entry.id   AF-A0A2M8TAD1-F1
#
_cell.length_a   1.000
_cell.length_b   1.000
_cell.length_c   1.000
_cell.angle_alpha   90.00
_cell.angle_beta   90.00
_cell.angle_gamma   90.00
#
_symmetry.space_group_name_H-M   'P 1'
#
loop_
_entity.id
_entity.type
_entity.pdbx_description
1 polymer ?
#
loop_
_entity_poly.entity_id
_entity_poly.type
_entity_poly.pdbx_seq_one_letter_code
_entity_poly.pdbx_strand_id
1 'polypeptide(L)'
;MAGRIKMQEEQVSAVASDFLNDAKIVQEVLNKFQSKYVQSLNENWEGDSKTKFMDEVQNNTVKLLQSCVDNLNNTGNSLKQIVEMFEQTDNDLSGKSTIQ
;
A
#
# COMPACT_ATOMS: atom_id res chain seq x y z
N MET A 1 16.74 -6.74 21.21
CA MET A 1 17.49 -7.15 20.00
C MET A 1 16.83 -6.48 18.81
N ALA A 2 17.46 -5.51 18.17
CA ALA A 2 17.02 -5.08 16.84
C ALA A 2 17.34 -6.24 15.89
N GLY A 3 16.33 -6.81 15.23
CA GLY A 3 16.54 -7.85 14.24
C GLY A 3 17.33 -7.31 13.05
N ARG A 4 18.12 -8.15 12.39
CA ARG A 4 18.81 -7.79 11.14
C ARG A 4 18.01 -8.29 9.94
N ILE A 5 17.89 -7.46 8.91
CA ILE A 5 17.39 -7.88 7.61
C ILE A 5 18.49 -8.72 6.94
N LYS A 6 18.14 -9.89 6.43
CA LYS A 6 19.08 -10.80 5.74
C LYS A 6 19.17 -10.56 4.24
N MET A 7 18.27 -9.73 3.70
CA MET A 7 18.23 -9.34 2.30
C MET A 7 19.23 -8.19 2.06
N GLN A 8 19.75 -8.13 0.83
CA GLN A 8 20.51 -6.96 0.37
C GLN A 8 19.57 -5.76 0.21
N GLU A 9 20.14 -4.56 0.29
CA GLU A 9 19.38 -3.32 0.26
C GLU A 9 18.53 -3.18 -1.01
N GLU A 10 19.10 -3.51 -2.17
CA GLU A 10 18.39 -3.46 -3.45
C GLU A 10 17.21 -4.43 -3.48
N GLN A 11 17.33 -5.57 -2.81
CA GLN A 11 16.24 -6.54 -2.70
C GLN A 11 15.12 -6.02 -1.79
N VAL A 12 15.46 -5.33 -0.70
CA VAL A 12 14.46 -4.69 0.18
C VAL A 12 13.75 -3.55 -0.56
N SER A 13 14.50 -2.76 -1.33
CA SER A 13 13.95 -1.69 -2.17
C SER A 13 13.03 -2.21 -3.26
N ALA A 14 13.36 -3.35 -3.88
CA ALA A 14 12.50 -4.03 -4.82
C ALA A 14 11.17 -4.46 -4.18
N VAL A 15 11.22 -5.14 -3.02
CA VAL A 15 10.00 -5.54 -2.29
C VAL A 15 9.17 -4.32 -1.89
N ALA A 16 9.81 -3.23 -1.43
CA ALA A 16 9.12 -2.00 -1.10
C ALA A 16 8.37 -1.43 -2.32
N SER A 17 9.00 -1.48 -3.49
CA SER A 17 8.40 -1.03 -4.75
C SER A 17 7.23 -1.92 -5.18
N ASP A 18 7.31 -3.24 -4.97
CA ASP A 18 6.22 -4.18 -5.24
C ASP A 18 4.99 -3.86 -4.38
N PHE A 19 5.16 -3.63 -3.08
CA PHE A 19 4.05 -3.21 -2.20
C PHE A 19 3.36 -1.93 -2.69
N LEU A 20 4.14 -0.93 -3.11
CA LEU A 20 3.59 0.32 -3.64
C LEU A 20 2.91 0.15 -5.00
N ASN A 21 3.40 -0.77 -5.82
CA ASN A 21 2.78 -1.10 -7.11
C ASN A 21 1.45 -1.83 -6.89
N ASP A 22 1.42 -2.82 -6.00
CA ASP A 22 0.21 -3.54 -5.64
C ASP A 22 -0.84 -2.62 -5.02
N ALA A 23 -0.43 -1.64 -4.21
CA ALA A 23 -1.33 -0.60 -3.70
C ALA A 23 -2.03 0.16 -4.83
N LYS A 24 -1.30 0.51 -5.91
CA LYS A 24 -1.89 1.17 -7.09
C LYS A 24 -2.86 0.26 -7.82
N ILE A 25 -2.50 -1.02 -8.02
CA ILE A 25 -3.38 -2.01 -8.66
C ILE A 25 -4.69 -2.15 -7.88
N VAL A 26 -4.62 -2.28 -6.55
CA VAL A 26 -5.82 -2.38 -5.70
C VAL A 26 -6.64 -1.09 -5.77
N GLN A 27 -6.00 0.08 -5.79
CA GLN A 27 -6.69 1.36 -5.94
C GLN A 27 -7.42 1.46 -7.29
N GLU A 28 -6.82 1.01 -8.38
CA GLU A 28 -7.47 0.97 -9.70
C GLU A 28 -8.67 0.02 -9.71
N VAL A 29 -8.56 -1.14 -9.07
CA VAL A 29 -9.67 -2.08 -8.88
C VAL A 29 -10.80 -1.42 -8.09
N LEU A 30 -10.48 -0.73 -6.99
CA LEU A 30 -11.46 -0.01 -6.18
C LEU A 30 -12.16 1.10 -6.99
N ASN A 31 -11.40 1.90 -7.74
CA ASN A 31 -11.92 2.96 -8.59
C ASN A 31 -12.88 2.41 -9.66
N LYS A 32 -12.52 1.30 -10.31
CA LYS A 32 -13.37 0.62 -11.29
C LYS A 32 -14.61 0.00 -10.63
N PHE A 33 -14.45 -0.61 -9.46
CA PHE A 33 -15.56 -1.19 -8.71
C PHE A 33 -16.61 -0.12 -8.39
N GLN A 34 -16.19 1.02 -7.86
CA GLN A 34 -17.09 2.13 -7.53
C GLN A 34 -17.72 2.78 -8.76
N SER A 35 -16.91 3.19 -9.73
CA SER A 35 -17.39 3.98 -10.88
C SER A 35 -18.14 3.16 -11.93
N LYS A 36 -17.90 1.85 -12.04
CA LYS A 36 -18.58 1.00 -13.03
C LYS A 36 -19.70 0.17 -12.41
N TYR A 37 -19.38 -0.62 -11.38
CA TYR A 37 -20.32 -1.62 -10.88
C TYR A 37 -21.30 -1.02 -9.86
N VAL A 38 -20.78 -0.33 -8.84
CA VAL A 38 -21.64 0.28 -7.81
C VAL A 38 -22.50 1.38 -8.41
N GLN A 39 -21.93 2.24 -9.26
CA GLN A 39 -22.68 3.29 -9.94
C GLN A 39 -23.82 2.72 -10.80
N SER A 40 -23.55 1.72 -11.65
CA SER A 40 -24.58 1.10 -12.49
C SER A 40 -25.71 0.49 -11.65
N LEU A 41 -25.39 -0.20 -10.56
CA LEU A 41 -26.40 -0.73 -9.64
C LEU A 41 -27.20 0.40 -8.96
N ASN A 42 -26.57 1.51 -8.58
CA ASN A 42 -27.25 2.64 -7.94
C ASN A 42 -28.23 3.35 -8.88
N GLU A 43 -27.89 3.44 -10.17
CA GLU A 43 -28.70 4.08 -11.20
C GLU A 43 -29.87 3.21 -11.68
N ASN A 44 -29.71 1.88 -11.66
CA ASN A 44 -30.67 0.93 -12.25
C ASN A 44 -31.47 0.12 -11.23
N TRP A 45 -31.30 0.41 -9.94
CA TRP A 45 -32.04 -0.21 -8.85
C TRP A 45 -32.83 0.86 -8.10
N GLU A 46 -34.04 0.51 -7.64
CA GLU A 46 -34.91 1.33 -6.82
C GLU A 46 -35.40 0.57 -5.57
N GLY A 47 -35.92 1.31 -4.59
CA GLY A 47 -36.48 0.78 -3.35
C GLY A 47 -35.48 0.61 -2.20
N ASP A 48 -35.99 0.26 -1.02
CA ASP A 48 -35.20 0.23 0.23
C ASP A 48 -34.09 -0.83 0.22
N SER A 49 -34.25 -1.90 -0.56
CA SER A 49 -33.22 -2.93 -0.72
C SER A 49 -31.96 -2.40 -1.39
N LYS A 50 -32.09 -1.43 -2.31
CA LYS A 50 -30.94 -0.71 -2.87
C LYS A 50 -30.19 0.05 -1.78
N THR A 51 -30.90 0.84 -0.98
CA THR A 51 -30.26 1.65 0.07
C THR A 51 -29.44 0.77 1.00
N LYS A 52 -30.04 -0.33 1.47
CA LYS A 52 -29.35 -1.30 2.33
C LYS A 52 -28.12 -1.90 1.65
N PHE A 53 -28.23 -2.32 0.40
CA PHE A 53 -27.09 -2.86 -0.34
C PHE A 53 -25.98 -1.82 -0.54
N MET A 54 -26.32 -0.59 -0.90
CA MET A 54 -25.33 0.48 -1.11
C MET A 54 -24.60 0.82 0.20
N ASP A 55 -25.32 0.85 1.32
CA ASP A 55 -24.73 1.02 2.64
C ASP A 55 -23.78 -0.13 3.00
N GLU A 56 -24.17 -1.38 2.73
CA GLU A 56 -23.32 -2.55 2.96
C GLU A 56 -22.05 -2.51 2.09
N VAL A 57 -22.18 -2.16 0.82
CA VAL A 57 -21.04 -2.04 -0.11
C VAL A 57 -20.07 -0.94 0.33
N GLN A 58 -20.59 0.23 0.71
CA GLN A 58 -19.75 1.35 1.15
C GLN A 58 -19.09 1.07 2.50
N ASN A 59 -19.82 0.49 3.45
CA ASN A 59 -19.30 0.26 4.80
C ASN A 59 -18.45 -1.00 4.96
N ASN A 60 -18.55 -1.96 4.03
CA ASN A 60 -17.74 -3.18 4.08
C ASN A 60 -16.74 -3.19 2.93
N THR A 61 -17.20 -3.46 1.70
CA THR A 61 -16.31 -3.74 0.57
C THR A 61 -15.38 -2.58 0.25
N VAL A 62 -15.91 -1.37 0.12
CA VAL A 62 -15.11 -0.17 -0.18
C VAL A 62 -14.10 0.11 0.93
N LYS A 63 -14.53 0.11 2.19
CA LYS A 63 -13.65 0.34 3.34
C LYS A 63 -12.54 -0.70 3.46
N LEU A 64 -12.83 -1.97 3.22
CA LEU A 64 -11.84 -3.05 3.27
C LEU A 64 -10.80 -2.91 2.16
N LEU A 65 -11.23 -2.60 0.93
CA LEU A 65 -10.32 -2.37 -0.18
C LEU A 65 -9.45 -1.13 0.05
N GLN A 66 -10.03 -0.03 0.54
CA GLN A 66 -9.24 1.16 0.87
C GLN A 66 -8.23 0.88 1.99
N SER A 67 -8.63 0.14 3.03
CA SER A 67 -7.71 -0.25 4.10
C SER A 67 -6.56 -1.13 3.58
N CYS A 68 -6.83 -1.98 2.58
CA CYS A 68 -5.79 -2.76 1.91
C CYS A 68 -4.78 -1.85 1.19
N VAL A 69 -5.26 -0.88 0.41
CA VAL A 69 -4.41 0.13 -0.25
C VAL A 69 -3.53 0.84 0.77
N ASP A 70 -4.12 1.31 1.86
CA ASP A 70 -3.41 2.05 2.90
C ASP A 70 -2.33 1.19 3.57
N ASN A 71 -2.64 -0.08 3.88
CA ASN A 71 -1.70 -1.01 4.48
C ASN A 71 -0.51 -1.35 3.54
N LEU A 72 -0.78 -1.54 2.25
CA LEU A 72 0.27 -1.79 1.25
C LEU A 72 1.17 -0.56 1.11
N ASN A 73 0.58 0.64 1.01
CA ASN A 73 1.33 1.90 0.98
C ASN A 73 2.19 2.09 2.22
N ASN A 74 1.63 1.90 3.41
CA ASN A 74 2.33 2.06 4.68
C ASN A 74 3.50 1.08 4.80
N THR A 75 3.29 -0.18 4.39
CA THR A 75 4.35 -1.20 4.41
C THR A 75 5.46 -0.88 3.43
N GLY A 76 5.11 -0.55 2.18
CA GLY A 76 6.08 -0.18 1.15
C GLY A 76 6.90 1.05 1.54
N ASN A 77 6.25 2.09 2.09
CA ASN A 77 6.95 3.30 2.55
C ASN A 77 7.85 3.03 3.77
N SER A 78 7.41 2.18 4.71
CA SER A 78 8.25 1.79 5.86
C SER A 78 9.51 1.05 5.41
N LEU A 79 9.40 0.16 4.41
CA LEU A 79 10.55 -0.54 3.85
C LEU A 79 11.52 0.41 3.12
N LYS A 80 11.01 1.42 2.41
CA LYS A 80 11.85 2.47 1.82
C LYS A 80 12.63 3.25 2.88
N GLN A 81 11.98 3.63 3.96
CA GLN A 81 12.66 4.32 5.08
C GLN A 81 13.76 3.43 5.70
N ILE A 82 13.55 2.12 5.76
CA ILE A 82 14.57 1.18 6.23
C ILE A 82 15.78 1.15 5.30
N VAL A 83 15.54 1.13 3.98
CA VAL A 83 16.60 1.21 2.96
C VAL A 83 17.41 2.50 3.10
N GLU A 84 16.73 3.65 3.20
CA GLU A 84 17.39 4.96 3.39
C GLU A 84 18.26 4.99 4.67
N MET A 85 17.85 4.32 5.74
CA MET A 85 18.66 4.20 6.96
C MET A 85 19.91 3.34 6.76
N PHE A 86 19.87 2.31 5.90
CA PHE A 86 21.05 1.51 5.56
C PHE A 86 22.05 2.33 4.77
N GLU A 87 21.61 3.08 3.75
CA GLU A 87 22.47 3.97 2.96
C GLU A 87 23.17 5.01 3.85
N GLN A 88 22.44 5.63 4.78
CA GLN A 88 23.00 6.62 5.71
C GLN A 88 24.06 5.98 6.63
N THR A 89 23.78 4.79 7.15
CA THR A 89 24.72 4.07 8.03
C THR A 89 26.01 3.70 7.29
N ASP A 90 25.90 3.22 6.05
CA ASP A 90 27.06 2.85 5.23
C ASP A 90 27.89 4.08 4.80
N ASN A 91 27.24 5.19 4.48
CA ASN A 91 27.91 6.47 4.20
C ASN A 91 28.68 7.00 5.44
N ASP A 92 28.09 6.90 6.63
CA ASP A 92 28.75 7.32 7.87
C ASP A 92 29.96 6.44 8.23
N LEU A 93 29.90 5.13 7.95
CA LEU A 93 30.99 4.18 8.20
C LEU A 93 32.14 4.33 7.18
N SER A 94 31.82 4.55 5.91
CA SER A 94 32.82 4.80 4.85
C SER A 94 33.53 6.15 5.04
N GLY A 95 32.82 7.18 5.48
CA GLY A 95 33.40 8.48 5.83
C GLY A 95 34.40 8.40 7.01
N LYS A 96 34.15 7.53 8.00
CA LYS A 96 35.05 7.31 9.13
C LYS A 96 36.29 6.49 8.79
N SER A 97 36.25 5.64 7.77
CA SER A 97 37.38 4.79 7.36
C SER A 97 38.46 5.53 6.55
N THR A 98 38.19 6.77 6.11
CA THR A 98 39.15 7.59 5.33
C THR A 98 40.06 8.44 6.24
N ILE A 99 39.87 8.39 7.57
CA ILE A 99 40.69 9.09 8.56
C ILE A 99 41.44 8.07 9.43
N GLN A 100 42.34 7.29 8.84
CA GLN A 100 43.40 6.56 9.55
C GLN A 100 44.69 6.52 8.73
#